data_AF-A0A4Y2P200-F1
#
_entry.id   AF-A0A4Y2P200-F1
#
_cell.length_a   1.000
_cell.length_b   1.000
_cell.length_c   1.000
_cell.angle_alpha   90.00
_cell.angle_beta   90.00
_cell.angle_gamma   90.00
#
_symmetry.space_group_name_H-M   'P 1'
#
loop_
_entity.id
_entity.type
_entity.pdbx_description
1 polymer ?
#
loop_
_entity_poly.entity_id
_entity_poly.type
_entity_poly.pdbx_seq_one_letter_code
_entity_poly.pdbx_strand_id
1 'polypeptide(L)'
;MITDNQNFIRELGLRQIMAAIARKSIGIRKFTIPDFNFEAEDYHELTDWQNWEKTEPPLTMGISDEVLKQMVVDGVLLKCLISKTTHVILNQWNSALN
;
A
#
# COMPACT_ATOMS: atom_id res chain seq x y z
N MET A 1 -6.10 -5.27 -2.07
CA MET A 1 -5.92 -5.98 -0.78
C MET A 1 -6.40 -5.19 0.43
N ILE A 2 -5.84 -4.03 0.80
CA ILE A 2 -6.30 -3.32 2.02
C ILE A 2 -7.75 -2.79 1.94
N THR A 3 -8.28 -2.58 0.72
CA THR A 3 -9.68 -2.19 0.45
C THR A 3 -10.52 -3.36 -0.08
N ASP A 4 -10.03 -4.59 0.08
CA ASP A 4 -10.72 -5.76 -0.44
C ASP A 4 -12.03 -6.01 0.31
N ASN A 5 -13.00 -6.65 -0.33
CA ASN A 5 -14.25 -7.02 0.32
C ASN A 5 -14.03 -8.10 1.39
N GLN A 6 -13.04 -8.97 1.18
CA GLN A 6 -12.76 -10.07 2.09
C GLN A 6 -11.88 -9.60 3.25
N ASN A 7 -12.39 -9.75 4.48
CA ASN A 7 -11.70 -9.27 5.69
C ASN A 7 -10.29 -9.84 5.82
N PHE A 8 -10.12 -11.15 5.58
CA PHE A 8 -8.81 -11.79 5.72
C PHE A 8 -7.78 -11.26 4.71
N ILE A 9 -8.22 -10.86 3.51
CA ILE A 9 -7.36 -10.24 2.51
C ILE A 9 -6.95 -8.83 2.93
N ARG A 10 -7.86 -8.06 3.54
CA ARG A 10 -7.53 -6.74 4.10
C ARG A 10 -6.49 -6.85 5.21
N GLU A 11 -6.70 -7.79 6.14
CA GLU A 11 -5.75 -8.07 7.21
C GLU A 11 -4.39 -8.51 6.68
N LEU A 12 -4.37 -9.40 5.68
CA LEU A 12 -3.14 -9.83 5.03
C LEU A 12 -2.40 -8.63 4.44
N GLY A 13 -3.10 -7.77 3.69
CA GLY A 13 -2.53 -6.54 3.12
C GLY A 13 -1.93 -5.60 4.17
N LEU A 14 -2.61 -5.41 5.31
CA LEU A 14 -2.10 -4.59 6.41
C LEU A 14 -0.83 -5.16 7.02
N ARG A 15 -0.79 -6.48 7.29
CA ARG A 15 0.43 -7.13 7.81
C ARG A 15 1.60 -6.93 6.85
N GLN A 16 1.36 -7.01 5.54
CA GLN A 16 2.41 -6.78 4.54
C GLN A 16 2.92 -5.33 4.56
N ILE A 17 2.02 -4.36 4.66
CA ILE A 17 2.38 -2.94 4.74
C ILE A 17 3.18 -2.66 6.01
N MET A 18 2.71 -3.12 7.17
CA MET A 18 3.41 -2.92 8.45
C MET A 18 4.82 -3.55 8.43
N ALA A 19 4.95 -4.76 7.86
CA ALA A 19 6.25 -5.40 7.70
C ALA A 19 7.19 -4.60 6.76
N ALA A 20 6.64 -3.99 5.72
CA ALA A 20 7.39 -3.16 4.78
C ALA A 20 7.81 -1.80 5.39
N ILE A 21 6.97 -1.19 6.22
CA ILE A 21 7.28 0.05 6.97
C ILE A 21 8.42 -0.20 7.96
N ALA A 22 8.38 -1.33 8.68
CA ALA A 22 9.43 -1.70 9.62
C ALA A 22 10.79 -1.90 8.92
N ARG A 23 10.78 -2.36 7.67
CA ARG A 23 11.95 -2.50 6.81
C ARG A 23 12.27 -1.16 6.14
N LYS A 24 12.89 -0.24 6.89
CA LYS A 24 13.43 1.01 6.32
C LYS A 24 14.50 0.68 5.27
N SER A 25 14.18 0.85 3.99
CA SER A 25 15.17 0.76 2.91
C SER A 25 15.93 2.07 2.78
N ILE A 26 17.25 2.03 2.87
CA ILE A 26 18.12 3.18 2.65
C ILE A 26 18.45 3.23 1.14
N GLY A 27 17.91 4.23 0.43
CA GLY A 27 18.21 4.47 -0.99
C GLY A 27 17.00 4.42 -1.92
N ILE A 28 17.26 4.41 -3.23
CA ILE A 28 16.22 4.35 -4.25
C ILE A 28 15.60 2.95 -4.28
N ARG A 29 14.27 2.88 -4.17
CA ARG A 29 13.51 1.63 -4.31
C ARG A 29 13.76 1.00 -5.68
N LYS A 30 14.32 -0.19 -5.70
CA LYS A 30 14.42 -1.00 -6.93
C LYS A 30 13.11 -1.76 -7.11
N PHE A 31 12.52 -1.62 -8.29
CA PHE A 31 11.37 -2.44 -8.67
C PHE A 31 11.90 -3.77 -9.22
N THR A 32 11.67 -4.83 -8.46
CA THR A 32 11.92 -6.21 -8.88
C THR A 32 10.58 -6.86 -9.22
N ILE A 33 10.57 -7.80 -10.17
CA ILE A 33 9.35 -8.53 -10.53
C ILE A 33 9.30 -9.80 -9.66
N PRO A 34 8.20 -10.05 -8.92
CA PRO A 34 8.07 -11.26 -8.14
C PRO A 34 7.87 -12.49 -9.01
N ASP A 35 8.29 -13.64 -8.48
CA ASP A 35 7.90 -14.92 -9.05
C ASP A 35 6.40 -15.14 -8.83
N PHE A 36 5.71 -15.50 -9.91
CA PHE A 36 4.26 -15.70 -9.90
C PHE A 36 3.91 -17.18 -9.88
N ASN A 37 2.98 -17.55 -9.00
CA ASN A 37 2.36 -18.87 -9.01
C ASN A 37 1.17 -18.87 -9.99
N PHE A 38 1.39 -19.37 -11.21
CA PHE A 38 0.33 -19.49 -12.21
C PHE A 38 -0.68 -20.61 -11.92
N GLU A 39 -0.39 -21.50 -10.98
CA GLU A 39 -1.29 -22.57 -10.53
C GLU A 39 -2.18 -22.12 -9.37
N ALA A 40 -2.08 -20.86 -8.94
CA ALA A 40 -2.90 -20.30 -7.87
C ALA A 40 -4.40 -20.37 -8.21
N GLU A 41 -5.22 -20.82 -7.25
CA GLU A 41 -6.67 -20.79 -7.37
C GLU A 41 -7.22 -19.37 -7.13
N ASP A 42 -6.57 -18.65 -6.21
CA ASP A 42 -6.95 -17.29 -5.84
C ASP A 42 -5.80 -16.28 -6.05
N TYR A 43 -6.18 -15.04 -6.33
CA TYR A 43 -5.21 -13.96 -6.61
C TYR A 43 -4.26 -13.65 -5.45
N HIS A 44 -4.64 -13.95 -4.21
CA HIS A 44 -3.79 -13.69 -3.04
C HIS A 44 -2.65 -14.70 -2.90
N GLU A 45 -2.69 -15.81 -3.64
CA GLU A 45 -1.66 -16.84 -3.73
C GLU A 45 -0.74 -16.67 -4.95
N LEU A 46 -1.07 -15.73 -5.86
CA LEU A 46 -0.29 -15.46 -7.06
C LEU A 46 1.16 -15.07 -6.77
N THR A 47 1.45 -14.50 -5.61
CA THR A 47 2.79 -14.05 -5.24
C THR A 47 3.15 -14.61 -3.87
N ASP A 48 4.38 -15.10 -3.74
CA ASP A 48 4.91 -15.50 -2.43
C ASP A 48 5.19 -14.26 -1.57
N TRP A 49 4.18 -13.89 -0.79
CA TRP A 49 4.27 -12.76 0.12
C TRP A 49 5.24 -12.99 1.28
N GLN A 50 5.71 -14.19 1.58
CA GLN A 50 6.67 -14.37 2.69
C GLN A 50 8.10 -14.13 2.22
N ASN A 51 8.45 -14.68 1.06
CA ASN A 51 9.82 -14.65 0.55
C ASN A 51 10.13 -13.42 -0.30
N TRP A 52 9.11 -12.66 -0.72
CA TRP A 52 9.31 -11.46 -1.52
C TRP A 52 9.78 -10.24 -0.71
N GLU A 53 10.77 -9.51 -1.25
CA GLU A 53 11.22 -8.25 -0.67
C GLU A 53 10.17 -7.14 -0.88
N LYS A 54 9.51 -6.77 0.22
CA LYS A 54 8.51 -5.71 0.26
C LYS A 54 9.10 -4.42 0.79
N THR A 55 8.79 -3.34 0.09
CA THR A 55 9.13 -1.96 0.44
C THR A 55 7.84 -1.16 0.62
N GLU A 56 7.86 -0.21 1.55
CA GLU A 56 6.68 0.57 1.94
C GLU A 56 6.01 1.20 0.70
N PRO A 57 4.69 1.02 0.51
CA PRO A 57 3.96 1.70 -0.54
C PRO A 57 4.03 3.23 -0.38
N PRO A 58 4.24 4.02 -1.45
CA PRO A 58 4.23 5.48 -1.36
C PRO A 58 2.94 6.05 -0.76
N LEU A 59 1.81 5.36 -0.95
CA LEU A 59 0.51 5.74 -0.41
C LEU A 59 0.41 5.65 1.11
N THR A 60 1.23 4.80 1.74
CA THR A 60 1.22 4.61 3.21
C THR A 60 2.30 5.43 3.89
N MET A 61 3.17 6.09 3.11
CA MET A 61 4.26 6.90 3.61
C MET A 61 3.77 8.04 4.48
N GLY A 62 4.22 8.05 5.75
CA GLY A 62 3.84 9.08 6.73
C GLY A 62 2.43 8.92 7.30
N ILE A 63 1.78 7.78 7.12
CA ILE A 63 0.54 7.41 7.82
C ILE A 63 0.91 6.64 9.09
N SER A 64 0.24 6.94 10.20
CA SER A 64 0.49 6.21 11.45
C SER A 64 -0.13 4.81 11.44
N ASP A 65 0.45 3.91 12.22
CA ASP A 65 0.01 2.52 12.35
C ASP A 65 -1.45 2.42 12.82
N GLU A 66 -1.89 3.33 13.70
CA GLU A 66 -3.27 3.37 14.20
C GLU A 66 -4.26 3.69 13.08
N VAL A 67 -3.91 4.66 12.22
CA VAL A 67 -4.72 5.03 11.07
C VAL A 67 -4.78 3.88 10.07
N LEU A 68 -3.65 3.19 9.81
CA LEU A 68 -3.61 2.02 8.93
C LEU A 68 -4.48 0.86 9.46
N LYS A 69 -4.45 0.59 10.77
CA LYS A 69 -5.31 -0.41 11.41
C LYS A 69 -6.78 -0.04 11.28
N GLN A 70 -7.13 1.23 11.49
CA GLN A 70 -8.49 1.72 11.35
C GLN A 70 -9.01 1.57 9.91
N MET A 71 -8.16 1.79 8.89
CA MET A 71 -8.52 1.63 7.48
C MET A 71 -8.99 0.20 7.13
N VAL A 72 -8.41 -0.83 7.75
CA VAL A 72 -8.83 -2.23 7.53
C VAL A 72 -10.20 -2.51 8.14
N VAL A 73 -10.46 -1.94 9.32
CA VAL A 73 -11.71 -2.11 10.06
C VAL A 73 -12.86 -1.40 9.33
N ASP A 74 -12.64 -0.16 8.90
CA ASP A 74 -13.69 0.67 8.30
C ASP A 74 -13.95 0.30 6.83
N GLY A 75 -13.05 -0.42 6.17
CA GLY A 75 -13.18 -0.85 4.77
C GLY A 75 -13.19 0.30 3.75
N VAL A 76 -13.01 1.55 4.19
CA VAL A 76 -13.16 2.75 3.36
C VAL A 76 -11.92 3.63 3.45
N LEU A 77 -11.20 3.75 2.34
CA LEU A 77 -9.99 4.55 2.22
C LEU A 77 -10.24 6.04 1.90
N LEU A 78 -11.50 6.46 1.80
CA LEU A 78 -11.88 7.60 0.94
C LEU A 78 -11.77 9.01 1.53
N LYS A 79 -11.35 9.23 2.78
CA LYS A 79 -11.30 10.61 3.32
C LYS A 79 -9.90 11.22 3.45
N CYS A 80 -8.87 10.43 3.79
CA CYS A 80 -7.55 10.99 4.10
C CYS A 80 -6.55 10.91 2.93
N LEU A 81 -6.61 9.87 2.09
CA LEU A 81 -5.72 9.74 0.94
C LEU A 81 -6.06 10.74 -0.18
N ILE A 82 -7.35 10.98 -0.42
CA ILE A 82 -7.78 11.87 -1.50
C ILE A 82 -7.36 13.31 -1.19
N SER A 83 -7.53 13.81 0.06
CA SER A 83 -7.22 15.21 0.37
C SER A 83 -5.74 15.54 0.19
N LYS A 84 -4.83 14.64 0.57
CA LYS A 84 -3.38 14.87 0.45
C LYS A 84 -2.91 14.81 -1.00
N THR A 85 -3.37 13.83 -1.77
CA THR A 85 -3.01 13.70 -3.20
C THR A 85 -3.63 14.81 -4.05
N THR A 86 -4.88 15.22 -3.78
CA THR A 86 -5.49 16.35 -4.50
C THR A 86 -4.77 17.66 -4.20
N HIS A 87 -4.35 17.92 -2.95
CA HIS A 87 -3.63 19.15 -2.62
C HIS A 87 -2.27 19.27 -3.33
N VAL A 88 -1.49 18.17 -3.40
CA VAL A 88 -0.17 18.19 -4.07
C VAL A 88 -0.33 18.37 -5.58
N ILE A 89 -1.27 17.64 -6.21
CA ILE A 89 -1.53 17.74 -7.65
C ILE A 89 -2.06 19.14 -8.00
N LEU A 90 -3.03 19.67 -7.25
CA LEU A 90 -3.60 21.00 -7.50
C LEU A 90 -2.54 22.10 -7.41
N ASN A 91 -1.64 22.01 -6.43
CA ASN A 91 -0.55 22.97 -6.25
C ASN A 91 0.50 22.89 -7.36
N GLN A 92 0.84 21.70 -7.84
CA GLN A 92 1.76 21.53 -8.99
C GLN A 92 1.15 22.07 -10.29
N TRP A 93 -0.16 21.85 -10.52
CA TRP A 93 -0.85 22.38 -11.70
C TRP A 93 -0.93 23.92 -11.69
N ASN A 94 -1.25 24.52 -10.54
CA ASN A 94 -1.27 25.98 -10.40
C ASN A 94 0.10 26.64 -10.53
N SER A 95 1.18 25.91 -10.20
CA SER A 95 2.56 26.37 -10.39
C SER A 95 3.06 26.23 -11.84
N ALA A 96 2.39 25.42 -12.68
CA ALA A 96 2.73 25.27 -14.09
C ALA A 96 1.94 26.22 -14.99
N LEU A 97 0.89 26.85 -14.45
CA LEU A 97 0.00 27.79 -15.15
C LEU A 97 0.30 29.28 -14.84
N ASN A 98 1.17 29.54 -13.86
CA ASN A 98 1.75 30.86 -13.56
C ASN A 98 3.24 30.87 -13.93
#